data_AF-A0A962LS53-F1
#
_entry.id   AF-A0A962LS53-F1
#
_cell.length_a   1.000
_cell.length_b   1.000
_cell.length_c   1.000
_cell.angle_alpha   90.00
_cell.angle_beta   90.00
_cell.angle_gamma   90.00
#
_symmetry.space_group_name_H-M   'P 1'
#
loop_
_entity.id
_entity.type
_entity.pdbx_description
1 polymer ?
#
loop_
_entity_poly.entity_id
_entity_poly.type
_entity_poly.pdbx_seq_one_letter_code
_entity_poly.pdbx_strand_id
1 'polypeptide(L)'
;MKILIKTQFIVIVLLCSSLAQAQSLKGSRTSIDKQYRTAQSYGLTFVNTSSGLNSAIRANRLMRVSPDRYMDLHNVSFPYAVPGTRLFLSRLSSQYYSQCGEKLTVTSLLRPRDRQPANSVAHSIHPTGMAVDLRVPKSAKCRSWLENTLLSLEREKVVDVTRERYPPHYHVAVYAEHYETRVAALTGSPAPSADSGSNSSYAGSYQRYVVQKGDTLSEIARRNGVQVAQLRAVNTLRGNLINVGQKLRIPSGAASGDAGSDVVATYETTHRVNRGDTLWRIANRYGTSVQQLRQVNGKKTDVLQVGQVLKISKG
;
A
#
# COMPACT_ATOMS: atom_id res chain seq x y z
N MET A 1 -39.50 11.51 37.08
CA MET A 1 -38.73 10.25 37.15
C MET A 1 -37.29 10.54 36.74
N LYS A 2 -36.33 10.45 37.67
CA LYS A 2 -34.89 10.62 37.41
C LYS A 2 -34.29 9.24 37.13
N ILE A 3 -33.74 9.02 35.93
CA ILE A 3 -33.06 7.78 35.58
C ILE A 3 -31.59 7.91 35.98
N LEU A 4 -31.21 7.11 36.98
CA LEU A 4 -29.85 6.98 37.49
C LEU A 4 -29.06 6.05 36.55
N ILE A 5 -28.10 6.57 35.79
CA ILE A 5 -27.18 5.74 35.00
C ILE A 5 -25.95 5.46 35.88
N LYS A 6 -25.83 4.22 36.35
CA LYS A 6 -24.65 3.74 37.09
C LYS A 6 -23.48 3.57 36.13
N THR A 7 -22.40 4.32 36.36
CA THR A 7 -21.11 4.17 35.69
C THR A 7 -20.45 2.88 36.14
N GLN A 8 -20.33 1.89 35.25
CA GLN A 8 -19.65 0.62 35.54
C GLN A 8 -18.19 0.73 35.08
N PHE A 9 -17.28 0.81 36.04
CA PHE A 9 -15.83 0.72 35.81
C PHE A 9 -15.49 -0.72 35.42
N ILE A 10 -15.09 -0.94 34.16
CA ILE A 10 -14.48 -2.20 33.72
C ILE A 10 -13.00 -2.12 34.09
N VAL A 11 -12.61 -2.85 35.14
CA VAL A 11 -11.20 -3.12 35.48
C VAL A 11 -10.70 -4.20 34.53
N ILE A 12 -9.89 -3.81 33.54
CA ILE A 12 -9.20 -4.76 32.66
C ILE A 12 -7.99 -5.30 33.42
N VAL A 13 -8.04 -6.58 33.76
CA VAL A 13 -6.93 -7.35 34.35
C VAL A 13 -5.79 -7.43 33.32
N LEU A 14 -4.67 -6.80 33.64
CA LEU A 14 -3.42 -6.85 32.87
C LEU A 14 -2.78 -8.25 33.03
N LEU A 15 -3.05 -9.14 32.09
CA LEU A 15 -2.26 -10.35 31.92
C LEU A 15 -0.95 -10.00 31.20
N CYS A 16 0.12 -10.44 31.86
CA CYS A 16 1.52 -10.22 31.53
C CYS A 16 1.82 -10.30 30.02
N SER A 17 2.24 -9.19 29.44
CA SER A 17 2.69 -9.12 28.04
C SER A 17 4.21 -9.17 27.99
N SER A 18 4.71 -10.13 27.22
CA SER A 18 6.09 -10.26 26.73
C SER A 18 6.86 -8.95 26.64
N LEU A 19 8.13 -8.94 27.08
CA LEU A 19 9.10 -7.87 26.91
C LEU A 19 8.88 -7.13 25.58
N ALA A 20 8.27 -5.95 25.66
CA ALA A 20 8.10 -5.06 24.53
C ALA A 20 9.50 -4.70 24.04
N GLN A 21 9.87 -5.23 22.88
CA GLN A 21 11.07 -4.82 22.16
C GLN A 21 10.95 -3.30 22.00
N ALA A 22 11.78 -2.56 22.74
CA ALA A 22 11.59 -1.12 22.92
C ALA A 22 11.47 -0.44 21.56
N GLN A 23 10.25 0.01 21.23
CA GLN A 23 9.95 0.81 20.05
C GLN A 23 10.56 2.17 20.29
N SER A 24 11.77 2.31 19.79
CA SER A 24 12.50 3.55 19.85
C SER A 24 12.67 4.03 18.43
N LEU A 25 12.61 5.34 18.21
CA LEU A 25 12.99 5.96 16.95
C LEU A 25 14.48 5.75 16.61
N LYS A 26 15.20 4.93 17.39
CA LYS A 26 16.59 4.54 17.12
C LYS A 26 16.53 3.43 16.08
N GLY A 27 16.96 3.77 14.87
CA GLY A 27 17.17 2.78 13.82
C GLY A 27 18.25 1.77 14.21
N SER A 28 18.24 0.62 13.54
CA SER A 28 19.28 -0.38 13.63
C SER A 28 19.56 -0.97 12.25
N ARG A 29 20.77 -1.49 12.03
CA ARG A 29 21.11 -2.20 10.79
C ARG A 29 20.12 -3.36 10.52
N THR A 30 19.69 -4.04 11.57
CA THR A 30 18.65 -5.08 11.53
C THR A 30 17.30 -4.56 11.02
N SER A 31 16.89 -3.34 11.41
CA SER A 31 15.66 -2.71 10.90
C SER A 31 15.78 -2.44 9.39
N ILE A 32 16.88 -1.86 8.92
CA ILE A 32 17.10 -1.63 7.49
C ILE A 32 17.10 -2.93 6.68
N ASP A 33 17.77 -3.98 7.16
CA ASP A 33 17.78 -5.29 6.49
C ASP A 33 16.38 -5.93 6.44
N LYS A 34 15.60 -5.79 7.52
CA LYS A 34 14.20 -6.24 7.58
C LYS A 34 13.34 -5.48 6.58
N GLN A 35 13.48 -4.16 6.49
CA GLN A 35 12.76 -3.33 5.53
C GLN A 35 13.07 -3.76 4.09
N TYR A 36 14.35 -3.98 3.77
CA TYR A 36 14.79 -4.46 2.46
C TYR A 36 14.19 -5.82 2.10
N ARG A 37 14.28 -6.79 3.01
CA ARG A 37 13.67 -8.13 2.82
C ARG A 37 12.16 -8.07 2.69
N THR A 38 11.49 -7.15 3.40
CA THR A 38 10.03 -6.95 3.28
C THR A 38 9.67 -6.38 1.91
N ALA A 39 10.44 -5.42 1.41
CA ALA A 39 10.24 -4.91 0.05
C ALA A 39 10.41 -6.02 -1.00
N GLN A 40 11.38 -6.92 -0.81
CA GLN A 40 11.56 -8.10 -1.66
C GLN A 40 10.38 -9.09 -1.55
N SER A 41 9.89 -9.37 -0.34
CA SER A 41 8.77 -10.31 -0.14
C SER A 41 7.45 -9.79 -0.72
N TYR A 42 7.27 -8.46 -0.74
CA TYR A 42 6.17 -7.79 -1.43
C TYR A 42 6.35 -7.71 -2.96
N GLY A 43 7.47 -8.21 -3.49
CA GLY A 43 7.76 -8.17 -4.93
C GLY A 43 7.90 -6.75 -5.47
N LEU A 44 8.31 -5.79 -4.62
CA LEU A 44 8.46 -4.41 -5.05
C LEU A 44 9.68 -4.28 -5.98
N THR A 45 9.47 -3.59 -7.10
CA THR A 45 10.56 -3.32 -8.05
C THR A 45 11.48 -2.25 -7.50
N PHE A 46 12.78 -2.54 -7.42
CA PHE A 46 13.80 -1.52 -7.16
C PHE A 46 14.11 -0.79 -8.46
N VAL A 47 13.68 0.46 -8.57
CA VAL A 47 13.94 1.30 -9.73
C VAL A 47 15.44 1.60 -9.81
N ASN A 48 16.09 1.04 -10.82
CA ASN A 48 17.54 1.17 -10.99
C ASN A 48 17.91 2.54 -11.55
N THR A 49 17.19 3.01 -12.56
CA THR A 49 17.52 4.25 -13.28
C THR A 49 16.37 5.24 -13.29
N SER A 50 16.72 6.52 -13.42
CA SER A 50 15.75 7.60 -13.60
C SER A 50 14.90 7.41 -14.86
N SER A 51 15.47 6.85 -15.94
CA SER A 51 14.75 6.51 -17.18
C SER A 51 13.80 5.31 -17.02
N GLY A 52 14.15 4.36 -16.15
CA GLY A 52 13.33 3.18 -15.84
C GLY A 52 12.05 3.49 -15.08
N LEU A 53 11.96 4.68 -14.45
CA LEU A 53 10.78 5.13 -13.71
C LEU A 53 9.48 5.06 -14.51
N ASN A 54 9.52 5.45 -15.79
CA ASN A 54 8.33 5.47 -16.65
C ASN A 54 7.70 4.09 -16.82
N SER A 55 8.49 3.01 -16.79
CA SER A 55 7.97 1.64 -16.85
C SER A 55 7.15 1.29 -15.61
N ALA A 56 7.62 1.68 -14.42
CA ALA A 56 6.93 1.43 -13.16
C ALA A 56 5.66 2.28 -13.01
N ILE A 57 5.68 3.51 -13.53
CA ILE A 57 4.49 4.38 -13.62
C ILE A 57 3.45 3.78 -14.57
N ARG A 58 3.84 3.39 -15.79
CA ARG A 58 2.93 2.77 -16.77
C ARG A 58 2.33 1.46 -16.25
N ALA A 59 3.10 0.70 -15.46
CA ALA A 59 2.64 -0.52 -14.81
C ALA A 59 1.80 -0.25 -13.54
N ASN A 60 1.46 1.01 -13.21
CA ASN A 60 0.74 1.43 -12.01
C ASN A 60 1.39 0.96 -10.68
N ARG A 61 2.70 0.64 -10.70
CA ARG A 61 3.45 0.25 -9.50
C ARG A 61 3.84 1.47 -8.66
N LEU A 62 4.00 2.62 -9.30
CA LEU A 62 4.35 3.88 -8.66
C LEU A 62 3.33 4.95 -9.05
N MET A 63 2.88 5.69 -8.04
CA MET A 63 1.93 6.78 -8.18
C MET A 63 2.56 8.09 -7.80
N ARG A 64 2.27 9.14 -8.57
CA ARG A 64 2.74 10.49 -8.25
C ARG A 64 2.16 10.94 -6.91
N VAL A 65 3.00 11.44 -6.03
CA VAL A 65 2.61 12.19 -4.83
C VAL A 65 2.68 13.67 -5.19
N SER A 66 1.66 14.44 -4.87
CA SER A 66 1.62 15.88 -5.17
C SER A 66 1.40 16.66 -3.87
N PRO A 67 1.99 17.87 -3.73
CA PRO A 67 1.63 18.77 -2.65
C PRO A 67 0.13 19.08 -2.67
N ASP A 68 -0.41 19.39 -1.50
CA ASP A 68 -1.80 19.81 -1.33
C ASP A 68 -1.95 20.79 -0.15
N ARG A 69 -3.17 20.98 0.34
CA ARG A 69 -3.45 21.86 1.50
C ARG A 69 -2.91 21.33 2.83
N TYR A 70 -2.54 20.04 2.92
CA TYR A 70 -2.10 19.37 4.14
C TYR A 70 -0.63 18.96 4.11
N MET A 71 -0.03 18.88 2.93
CA MET A 71 1.33 18.39 2.72
C MET A 71 2.10 19.21 1.70
N ASP A 72 3.38 19.47 1.99
CA ASP A 72 4.34 20.03 1.06
C ASP A 72 5.43 19.01 0.70
N LEU A 73 5.98 19.13 -0.50
CA LEU A 73 7.17 18.39 -0.94
C LEU A 73 8.36 19.34 -1.00
N HIS A 74 9.39 19.11 -0.17
CA HIS A 74 10.58 19.96 -0.12
C HIS A 74 11.77 19.26 -0.78
N ASN A 75 12.17 19.74 -1.96
CA ASN A 75 13.28 19.20 -2.76
C ASN A 75 13.14 17.72 -3.14
N VAL A 76 11.91 17.27 -3.44
CA VAL A 76 11.62 15.88 -3.83
C VAL A 76 11.65 15.74 -5.36
N SER A 77 12.79 15.34 -5.91
CA SER A 77 12.97 15.20 -7.37
C SER A 77 12.15 14.08 -8.01
N PHE A 78 11.87 13.02 -7.26
CA PHE A 78 11.10 11.86 -7.74
C PHE A 78 9.88 11.67 -6.83
N PRO A 79 8.82 12.46 -7.02
CA PRO A 79 7.67 12.47 -6.12
C PRO A 79 6.73 11.30 -6.45
N TYR A 80 7.22 10.08 -6.29
CA TYR A 80 6.51 8.84 -6.59
C TYR A 80 6.61 7.89 -5.42
N ALA A 81 5.53 7.16 -5.17
CA ALA A 81 5.46 6.18 -4.11
C ALA A 81 4.58 5.01 -4.55
N VAL A 82 4.72 3.85 -3.90
CA VAL A 82 3.74 2.77 -4.09
C VAL A 82 2.37 3.20 -3.55
N PRO A 83 1.25 2.62 -4.02
CA PRO A 83 -0.10 3.06 -3.64
C PRO A 83 -0.33 3.14 -2.12
N GLY A 84 0.11 2.13 -1.36
CA GLY A 84 -0.04 2.12 0.09
C GLY A 84 0.72 3.26 0.79
N THR A 85 1.94 3.59 0.33
CA THR A 85 2.70 4.74 0.86
C THR A 85 2.04 6.07 0.50
N ARG A 86 1.46 6.20 -0.70
CA ARG A 86 0.67 7.39 -1.07
C ARG A 86 -0.58 7.53 -0.21
N LEU A 87 -1.30 6.45 0.07
CA LEU A 87 -2.45 6.44 0.96
C LEU A 87 -2.07 6.86 2.39
N PHE A 88 -0.96 6.31 2.89
CA PHE A 88 -0.38 6.69 4.18
C PHE A 88 -0.12 8.19 4.27
N LEU A 89 0.54 8.78 3.28
CA LEU A 89 0.84 10.22 3.28
C LEU A 89 -0.40 11.10 3.24
N SER A 90 -1.40 10.73 2.43
CA SER A 90 -2.66 11.47 2.36
C SER A 90 -3.39 11.50 3.70
N ARG A 91 -3.43 10.37 4.42
CA ARG A 91 -4.09 10.28 5.73
C ARG A 91 -3.28 10.95 6.84
N LEU A 92 -1.98 10.66 6.91
CA LEU A 92 -1.10 11.22 7.93
C LEU A 92 -1.04 12.74 7.83
N SER A 93 -0.88 13.30 6.63
CA SER A 93 -0.82 14.76 6.44
C SER A 93 -2.12 15.45 6.84
N SER A 94 -3.28 14.89 6.49
CA SER A 94 -4.57 15.44 6.91
C SER A 94 -4.75 15.41 8.43
N GLN A 95 -4.35 14.32 9.09
CA GLN A 95 -4.39 14.21 10.55
C GLN A 95 -3.42 15.19 11.21
N TYR A 96 -2.18 15.24 10.73
CA TYR A 96 -1.16 16.16 11.20
C TYR A 96 -1.65 17.61 11.11
N TYR A 97 -2.14 18.03 9.94
CA TYR A 97 -2.68 19.37 9.75
C TYR A 97 -3.82 19.69 10.71
N SER A 98 -4.75 18.75 10.94
CA SER A 98 -5.86 18.96 11.88
C SER A 98 -5.41 19.16 13.33
N GLN A 99 -4.27 18.59 13.72
CA GLN A 99 -3.76 18.60 15.09
C GLN A 99 -2.76 19.73 15.33
N CYS A 100 -2.07 20.15 14.27
CA CYS A 100 -0.95 21.07 14.32
C CYS A 100 -1.21 22.43 13.68
N GLY A 101 -2.15 22.53 12.74
CA GLY A 101 -2.38 23.73 11.95
C GLY A 101 -1.25 24.05 10.95
N GLU A 102 -0.26 23.17 10.79
CA GLU A 102 0.83 23.30 9.82
C GLU A 102 0.89 22.09 8.88
N LYS A 103 1.49 22.28 7.70
CA LYS A 103 1.59 21.21 6.69
C LYS A 103 2.66 20.19 7.04
N LEU A 104 2.38 18.92 6.77
CA LEU A 104 3.39 17.87 6.84
C LEU A 104 4.40 18.07 5.69
N THR A 105 5.69 18.15 6.00
CA THR A 105 6.73 18.30 4.96
C THR A 105 7.41 16.97 4.65
N VAL A 106 7.24 16.50 3.43
CA VAL A 106 7.97 15.34 2.89
C VAL A 106 9.26 15.83 2.24
N THR A 107 10.39 15.23 2.63
CA THR A 107 11.73 15.61 2.15
C THR A 107 12.35 14.59 1.19
N SER A 108 11.78 13.39 1.08
CA SER A 108 12.20 12.37 0.11
C SER A 108 11.11 11.33 -0.11
N LEU A 109 11.05 10.74 -1.31
CA LEU A 109 10.16 9.63 -1.68
C LEU A 109 10.96 8.58 -2.46
N LEU A 110 10.47 8.12 -3.62
CA LEU A 110 11.28 7.31 -4.52
C LEU A 110 12.65 7.97 -4.74
N ARG A 111 13.71 7.18 -4.73
CA ARG A 111 15.02 7.61 -5.22
C ARG A 111 15.61 6.44 -6.00
N PRO A 112 15.71 6.52 -7.34
CA PRO A 112 16.34 5.48 -8.14
C PRO A 112 17.76 5.16 -7.68
N ARG A 113 18.27 3.93 -7.93
CA ARG A 113 19.62 3.52 -7.50
C ARG A 113 20.72 4.42 -8.05
N ASP A 114 20.61 4.83 -9.32
CA ASP A 114 21.52 5.77 -9.99
C ASP A 114 21.47 7.21 -9.44
N ARG A 115 20.53 7.51 -8.54
CA ARG A 115 20.36 8.82 -7.88
C ARG A 115 20.50 8.76 -6.37
N GLN A 116 20.91 7.61 -5.82
CA GLN A 116 21.21 7.52 -4.40
C GLN A 116 22.42 8.39 -4.05
N PRO A 117 22.44 9.05 -2.88
CA PRO A 117 23.61 9.79 -2.45
C PRO A 117 24.79 8.84 -2.20
N ALA A 118 26.01 9.36 -2.30
CA ALA A 118 27.24 8.57 -2.17
C ALA A 118 27.34 7.83 -0.82
N ASN A 119 26.73 8.37 0.24
CA ASN A 119 26.68 7.77 1.57
C ASN A 119 25.45 6.87 1.79
N SER A 120 24.72 6.49 0.74
CA SER A 120 23.59 5.57 0.86
C SER A 120 24.04 4.16 1.22
N VAL A 121 23.21 3.47 2.01
CA VAL A 121 23.41 2.04 2.28
C VAL A 121 22.91 1.20 1.10
N ALA A 122 23.60 0.08 0.82
CA ALA A 122 23.26 -0.83 -0.28
C ALA A 122 21.79 -1.34 -0.21
N HIS A 123 21.27 -1.48 1.01
CA HIS A 123 19.91 -1.95 1.31
C HIS A 123 18.87 -0.82 1.41
N SER A 124 19.13 0.35 0.81
CA SER A 124 18.13 1.42 0.71
C SER A 124 16.85 0.93 0.04
N ILE A 125 15.70 1.21 0.65
CA ILE A 125 14.37 0.87 0.12
C ILE A 125 13.71 2.04 -0.61
N HIS A 126 14.31 3.23 -0.66
CA HIS A 126 13.79 4.33 -1.48
C HIS A 126 13.59 3.98 -2.96
N PRO A 127 14.43 3.13 -3.62
CA PRO A 127 14.19 2.76 -5.01
C PRO A 127 12.88 2.02 -5.26
N THR A 128 12.20 1.52 -4.23
CA THR A 128 10.92 0.80 -4.37
C THR A 128 9.70 1.70 -4.31
N GLY A 129 9.85 2.92 -3.78
CA GLY A 129 8.73 3.83 -3.49
C GLY A 129 7.96 3.48 -2.21
N MET A 130 8.44 2.51 -1.44
CA MET A 130 7.87 2.11 -0.14
C MET A 130 8.23 3.09 0.99
N ALA A 131 9.41 3.70 0.92
CA ALA A 131 9.92 4.63 1.92
C ALA A 131 9.54 6.09 1.66
N VAL A 132 9.44 6.84 2.76
CA VAL A 132 9.29 8.30 2.76
C VAL A 132 10.14 8.91 3.87
N ASP A 133 10.75 10.07 3.59
CA ASP A 133 11.43 10.88 4.60
C ASP A 133 10.55 12.09 4.97
N LEU A 134 10.32 12.28 6.27
CA LEU A 134 9.52 13.39 6.82
C LEU A 134 10.41 14.36 7.59
N ARG A 135 10.21 15.65 7.41
CA ARG A 135 10.89 16.68 8.19
C ARG A 135 10.53 16.56 9.67
N VAL A 136 11.52 16.70 10.56
CA VAL A 136 11.26 16.85 12.00
C VAL A 136 10.57 18.20 12.27
N PRO A 137 9.36 18.22 12.87
CA PRO A 137 8.68 19.48 13.17
C PRO A 137 9.49 20.39 14.11
N LYS A 138 9.44 21.70 13.86
CA LYS A 138 10.05 22.70 14.76
C LYS A 138 9.24 22.85 16.04
N SER A 139 7.90 22.83 15.94
CA SER A 139 6.99 22.85 17.07
C SER A 139 7.14 21.57 17.91
N ALA A 140 7.40 21.71 19.21
CA ALA A 140 7.54 20.58 20.12
C ALA A 140 6.23 19.77 20.22
N LYS A 141 5.08 20.44 20.33
CA LYS A 141 3.75 19.80 20.32
C LYS A 141 3.56 18.92 19.09
N CYS A 142 3.90 19.44 17.91
CA CYS A 142 3.71 18.74 16.65
C CYS A 142 4.71 17.60 16.44
N ARG A 143 5.95 17.80 16.90
CA ARG A 143 6.94 16.74 16.95
C ARG A 143 6.46 15.58 17.82
N SER A 144 6.01 15.86 19.04
CA SER A 144 5.47 14.83 19.95
C SER A 144 4.25 14.14 19.35
N TRP A 145 3.33 14.88 18.73
CA TRP A 145 2.18 14.28 18.06
C TRP A 145 2.59 13.34 16.93
N LEU A 146 3.52 13.77 16.07
CA LEU A 146 3.99 12.97 14.94
C LEU A 146 4.75 11.73 15.42
N GLU A 147 5.68 11.89 16.37
CA GLU A 147 6.44 10.76 16.95
C GLU A 147 5.51 9.75 17.62
N ASN A 148 4.54 10.20 18.43
CA ASN A 148 3.57 9.30 19.06
C ASN A 148 2.71 8.55 18.04
N THR A 149 2.28 9.24 16.98
CA THR A 149 1.49 8.64 15.89
C THR A 149 2.31 7.58 15.15
N LEU A 150 3.54 7.91 14.76
CA LEU A 150 4.44 7.01 14.06
C LEU A 150 4.80 5.78 14.90
N LEU A 151 5.11 5.97 16.19
CA LEU A 151 5.37 4.86 17.12
C LEU A 151 4.14 3.99 17.36
N SER A 152 2.93 4.56 17.33
CA SER A 152 1.69 3.77 17.40
C SER A 152 1.49 2.91 16.17
N LEU A 153 1.80 3.43 14.98
CA LEU A 153 1.73 2.67 13.73
C LEU A 153 2.83 1.59 13.67
N GLU A 154 4.00 1.87 14.23
CA GLU A 154 5.07 0.89 14.35
C GLU A 154 4.70 -0.26 15.31
N ARG A 155 4.04 0.04 16.44
CA ARG A 155 3.45 -0.96 17.36
C ARG A 155 2.56 -1.97 16.66
N GLU A 156 1.75 -1.46 15.74
CA GLU A 156 0.81 -2.25 14.96
C GLU A 156 1.45 -2.92 13.75
N LYS A 157 2.77 -2.77 13.57
CA LYS A 157 3.55 -3.35 12.47
C LYS A 157 3.06 -2.90 11.10
N VAL A 158 2.53 -1.68 10.98
CA VAL A 158 2.13 -1.08 9.69
C VAL A 158 3.22 -0.19 9.09
N VAL A 159 4.17 0.25 9.91
CA VAL A 159 5.37 0.99 9.50
C VAL A 159 6.59 0.52 10.31
N ASP A 160 7.78 0.91 9.87
CA ASP A 160 9.05 0.83 10.62
C ASP A 160 9.71 2.21 10.51
N VAL A 161 10.08 2.81 11.65
CA VAL A 161 10.39 4.25 11.72
C VAL A 161 11.73 4.48 12.40
N THR A 162 12.59 5.25 11.72
CA THR A 162 13.88 5.68 12.25
C THR A 162 13.97 7.20 12.23
N ARG A 163 14.42 7.81 13.33
CA ARG A 163 14.80 9.23 13.35
C ARG A 163 16.28 9.36 13.05
N GLU A 164 16.58 9.83 11.85
CA GLU A 164 17.93 10.13 11.39
C GLU A 164 18.44 11.43 12.01
N ARG A 165 19.75 11.51 12.25
CA ARG A 165 20.38 12.66 12.92
C ARG A 165 20.94 13.70 11.96
N TYR A 166 21.48 13.28 10.80
CA TYR A 166 22.23 14.17 9.92
C TYR A 166 21.91 13.90 8.43
N PRO A 167 21.06 14.73 7.79
CA PRO A 167 20.22 15.77 8.39
C PRO A 167 19.07 15.17 9.24
N PRO A 168 18.50 15.91 10.22
CA PRO A 168 17.39 15.39 11.01
C PRO A 168 16.10 15.18 10.20
N HIS A 169 15.66 13.93 10.10
CA HIS A 169 14.39 13.55 9.48
C HIS A 169 13.88 12.22 10.06
N TYR A 170 12.61 11.90 9.82
CA TYR A 170 12.09 10.55 10.05
C TYR A 170 12.13 9.78 8.75
N HIS A 171 12.85 8.67 8.71
CA HIS A 171 12.75 7.67 7.67
C HIS A 171 11.62 6.70 8.04
N VAL A 172 10.63 6.55 7.15
CA VAL A 172 9.44 5.71 7.39
C VAL A 172 9.31 4.70 6.25
N ALA A 173 9.42 3.42 6.59
CA ALA A 173 9.08 2.32 5.70
C ALA A 173 7.61 1.95 5.89
N VAL A 174 6.78 2.07 4.84
CA VAL A 174 5.34 1.77 4.93
C VAL A 174 5.06 0.35 4.46
N TYR A 175 4.52 -0.49 5.34
CA TYR A 175 4.06 -1.83 5.00
C TYR A 175 2.64 -1.76 4.41
N ALA A 176 2.57 -1.51 3.09
CA ALA A 176 1.35 -1.17 2.36
C ALA A 176 0.15 -2.08 2.69
N GLU A 177 0.32 -3.40 2.59
CA GLU A 177 -0.77 -4.36 2.86
C GLU A 177 -1.32 -4.25 4.29
N HIS A 178 -0.43 -4.07 5.28
CA HIS A 178 -0.81 -3.94 6.68
C HIS A 178 -1.51 -2.59 6.94
N TYR A 179 -0.99 -1.52 6.34
CA TYR A 179 -1.58 -0.19 6.47
C TYR A 179 -2.96 -0.10 5.83
N GLU A 180 -3.15 -0.68 4.66
CA GLU A 180 -4.45 -0.74 3.98
C GLU A 180 -5.48 -1.54 4.79
N THR A 181 -5.07 -2.69 5.34
CA THR A 181 -5.91 -3.51 6.22
C THR A 181 -6.36 -2.73 7.45
N ARG A 182 -5.43 -1.97 8.08
CA ARG A 182 -5.76 -1.08 9.19
C ARG A 182 -6.77 -0.01 8.79
N VAL A 183 -6.56 0.67 7.66
CA VAL A 183 -7.45 1.74 7.20
C VAL A 183 -8.85 1.20 6.94
N ALA A 184 -8.97 0.01 6.35
CA ALA A 184 -10.26 -0.64 6.13
C ALA A 184 -10.98 -0.89 7.46
N ALA A 185 -10.30 -1.51 8.43
CA ALA A 185 -10.86 -1.77 9.77
C ALA A 185 -11.35 -0.49 10.47
N LEU A 186 -10.60 0.61 10.39
CA LEU A 186 -10.96 1.88 11.03
C LEU A 186 -12.12 2.63 10.36
N THR A 187 -12.36 2.39 9.06
CA THR A 187 -13.34 3.17 8.29
C THR A 187 -14.67 2.45 8.11
N GLY A 188 -14.84 1.26 8.69
CA GLY A 188 -15.98 0.39 8.41
C GLY A 188 -16.10 0.03 6.93
N SER A 189 -15.08 0.35 6.12
CA SER A 189 -14.97 -0.13 4.76
C SER A 189 -14.54 -1.59 4.87
N PRO A 190 -15.20 -2.53 4.18
CA PRO A 190 -14.69 -3.89 4.17
C PRO A 190 -13.22 -3.84 3.74
N ALA A 191 -12.34 -4.48 4.52
CA ALA A 191 -11.04 -4.90 4.00
C ALA A 191 -11.29 -5.62 2.66
N PRO A 192 -10.33 -5.67 1.72
CA PRO A 192 -10.47 -6.57 0.58
C PRO A 192 -10.83 -7.93 1.16
N SER A 193 -12.10 -8.29 0.98
CA SER A 193 -12.72 -9.28 1.83
C SER A 193 -12.15 -10.60 1.37
N ALA A 194 -11.60 -11.37 2.30
CA ALA A 194 -11.69 -12.81 2.19
C ALA A 194 -13.19 -13.08 2.14
N ASP A 195 -13.74 -13.22 0.93
CA ASP A 195 -15.14 -13.51 0.76
C ASP A 195 -15.42 -14.85 1.44
N SER A 196 -16.49 -14.83 2.22
CA SER A 196 -16.99 -15.94 3.01
C SER A 196 -17.29 -17.10 2.09
N GLY A 197 -17.03 -18.32 2.58
CA GLY A 197 -17.19 -19.56 1.86
C GLY A 197 -18.47 -19.64 1.02
N SER A 198 -18.31 -19.50 -0.29
CA SER A 198 -19.10 -20.27 -1.23
C SER A 198 -18.23 -21.45 -1.64
N ASN A 199 -18.73 -22.65 -1.35
CA ASN A 199 -18.16 -23.90 -1.77
C ASN A 199 -18.36 -24.01 -3.30
N SER A 200 -17.65 -23.20 -4.08
CA SER A 200 -17.56 -23.36 -5.52
C SER A 200 -16.35 -24.22 -5.79
N SER A 201 -16.59 -25.52 -5.88
CA SER A 201 -15.69 -26.45 -6.53
C SER A 201 -15.38 -25.90 -7.92
N TYR A 202 -14.22 -25.27 -8.05
CA TYR A 202 -13.69 -24.87 -9.35
C TYR A 202 -13.48 -26.14 -10.18
N ALA A 203 -14.49 -26.51 -10.97
CA ALA A 203 -14.46 -27.59 -11.95
C ALA A 203 -13.69 -27.19 -13.22
N GLY A 204 -12.68 -26.30 -13.08
CA GLY A 204 -11.77 -25.93 -14.14
C GLY A 204 -10.51 -26.78 -14.09
N SER A 205 -10.01 -27.18 -15.27
CA SER A 205 -8.70 -27.80 -15.42
C SER A 205 -7.62 -26.96 -14.75
N TYR A 206 -6.67 -27.61 -14.07
CA TYR A 206 -5.53 -26.95 -13.45
C TYR A 206 -4.25 -27.70 -13.75
N GLN A 207 -3.18 -26.96 -14.00
CA GLN A 207 -1.82 -27.50 -14.07
C GLN A 207 -1.21 -27.51 -12.66
N ARG A 208 -0.48 -28.58 -12.31
CA ARG A 208 0.29 -28.61 -11.06
C ARG A 208 1.66 -27.98 -11.29
N TYR A 209 2.07 -27.09 -10.38
CA TYR A 209 3.38 -26.47 -10.36
C TYR A 209 4.05 -26.70 -9.01
N VAL A 210 5.32 -27.11 -8.99
CA VAL A 210 6.10 -27.26 -7.76
C VAL A 210 6.98 -26.02 -7.60
N VAL A 211 6.79 -25.29 -6.52
CA VAL A 211 7.52 -24.05 -6.23
C VAL A 211 9.02 -24.35 -6.14
N GLN A 212 9.81 -23.64 -6.94
CA GLN A 212 11.25 -23.77 -7.02
C GLN A 212 11.95 -22.70 -6.16
N LYS A 213 13.24 -22.91 -5.88
CA LYS A 213 14.06 -21.93 -5.16
C LYS A 213 14.07 -20.60 -5.92
N GLY A 214 13.60 -19.54 -5.28
CA GLY A 214 13.54 -18.19 -5.85
C GLY A 214 12.20 -17.83 -6.50
N ASP A 215 11.24 -18.76 -6.56
CA ASP A 215 9.90 -18.44 -7.06
C ASP A 215 9.13 -17.52 -6.10
N THR A 216 8.30 -16.66 -6.69
CA THR A 216 7.29 -15.86 -5.99
C THR A 216 5.91 -16.12 -6.59
N LEU A 217 4.85 -15.93 -5.80
CA LEU A 217 3.49 -16.19 -6.26
C LEU A 217 3.09 -15.31 -7.46
N SER A 218 3.61 -14.08 -7.50
CA SER A 218 3.40 -13.12 -8.59
C SER A 218 4.10 -13.52 -9.88
N GLU A 219 5.32 -14.05 -9.81
CA GLU A 219 6.03 -14.54 -10.99
C GLU A 219 5.39 -15.81 -11.55
N ILE A 220 4.98 -16.75 -10.69
CA ILE A 220 4.26 -17.95 -11.11
C ILE A 220 2.96 -17.55 -11.80
N ALA A 221 2.17 -16.64 -11.21
CA ALA A 221 0.93 -16.16 -11.81
C ALA A 221 1.15 -15.55 -13.20
N ARG A 222 2.16 -14.67 -13.32
CA ARG A 222 2.52 -14.01 -14.58
C ARG A 222 2.97 -15.00 -15.67
N ARG A 223 3.87 -15.93 -15.33
CA ARG A 223 4.39 -16.93 -16.29
C ARG A 223 3.27 -17.81 -16.86
N ASN A 224 2.20 -18.00 -16.10
CA ASN A 224 1.08 -18.85 -16.47
C ASN A 224 -0.17 -18.06 -16.88
N GLY A 225 -0.07 -16.74 -17.05
CA GLY A 225 -1.18 -15.91 -17.53
C GLY A 225 -2.39 -15.86 -16.60
N VAL A 226 -2.21 -16.02 -15.28
CA VAL A 226 -3.29 -15.95 -14.29
C VAL A 226 -3.10 -14.79 -13.32
N GLN A 227 -4.19 -14.37 -12.67
CA GLN A 227 -4.10 -13.33 -11.63
C GLN A 227 -3.58 -13.91 -10.30
N VAL A 228 -2.80 -13.12 -9.54
CA VAL A 228 -2.30 -13.53 -8.21
C VAL A 228 -3.45 -13.83 -7.25
N ALA A 229 -4.52 -13.02 -7.28
CA ALA A 229 -5.70 -13.24 -6.45
C ALA A 229 -6.39 -14.57 -6.78
N GLN A 230 -6.53 -14.89 -8.07
CA GLN A 230 -7.10 -16.16 -8.53
C GLN A 230 -6.21 -17.34 -8.16
N LEU A 231 -4.89 -17.20 -8.33
CA LEU A 231 -3.93 -18.22 -7.95
C LEU A 231 -3.94 -18.48 -6.43
N ARG A 232 -4.11 -17.45 -5.60
CA ARG A 232 -4.29 -17.58 -4.15
C ARG A 232 -5.59 -18.31 -3.81
N ALA A 233 -6.69 -17.90 -4.42
CA ALA A 233 -8.01 -18.46 -4.15
C ALA A 233 -8.05 -19.97 -4.43
N VAL A 234 -7.53 -20.39 -5.59
CA VAL A 234 -7.50 -21.82 -5.99
C VAL A 234 -6.58 -22.67 -5.13
N ASN A 235 -5.61 -22.05 -4.43
CA ASN A 235 -4.67 -22.71 -3.54
C ASN A 235 -4.93 -22.44 -2.05
N THR A 236 -6.06 -21.81 -1.72
CA THR A 236 -6.46 -21.44 -0.35
C THR A 236 -5.35 -20.68 0.41
N LEU A 237 -4.59 -19.84 -0.31
CA LEU A 237 -3.46 -19.11 0.26
C LEU A 237 -3.94 -17.84 0.97
N ARG A 238 -3.64 -17.76 2.26
CA ARG A 238 -3.96 -16.59 3.10
C ARG A 238 -3.12 -15.35 2.75
N GLY A 239 -2.04 -15.50 1.99
CA GLY A 239 -1.17 -14.41 1.52
C GLY A 239 -0.29 -14.84 0.34
N ASN A 240 0.79 -14.11 0.10
CA ASN A 240 1.71 -14.37 -1.03
C ASN A 240 2.88 -15.31 -0.69
N LEU A 241 2.99 -15.73 0.58
CA LEU A 241 4.06 -16.63 1.01
C LEU A 241 3.87 -18.02 0.41
N ILE A 242 4.90 -18.49 -0.27
CA ILE A 242 5.00 -19.85 -0.80
C ILE A 242 6.36 -20.44 -0.42
N ASN A 243 6.39 -21.74 -0.15
CA ASN A 243 7.59 -22.46 0.25
C ASN A 243 8.15 -23.29 -0.90
N VAL A 244 9.47 -23.43 -0.98
CA VAL A 244 10.10 -24.34 -1.95
C VAL A 244 9.58 -25.76 -1.75
N GLY A 245 9.21 -26.43 -2.84
CA GLY A 245 8.57 -27.75 -2.83
C GLY A 245 7.05 -27.72 -2.65
N GLN A 246 6.44 -26.56 -2.36
CA GLN A 246 4.99 -26.43 -2.28
C GLN A 246 4.36 -26.68 -3.65
N LYS A 247 3.29 -27.48 -3.69
CA LYS A 247 2.54 -27.77 -4.92
C LYS A 247 1.40 -26.77 -5.06
N LEU A 248 1.38 -26.02 -6.16
CA LEU A 248 0.31 -25.10 -6.51
C LEU A 248 -0.52 -25.66 -7.67
N ARG A 249 -1.82 -25.41 -7.60
CA ARG A 249 -2.81 -25.60 -8.66
C ARG A 249 -2.90 -24.30 -9.44
N ILE A 250 -2.36 -24.28 -10.65
CA ILE A 250 -2.42 -23.15 -11.57
C ILE A 250 -3.67 -23.32 -12.44
N PRO A 251 -4.66 -22.41 -12.38
CA PRO A 251 -5.85 -22.52 -13.21
C PRO A 251 -5.50 -22.50 -14.70
N SER A 252 -6.02 -23.45 -15.48
CA SER A 252 -5.89 -23.50 -16.93
C SER A 252 -7.24 -23.05 -17.51
N GLY A 253 -7.28 -21.89 -18.17
CA GLY A 253 -8.50 -21.41 -18.85
C GLY A 253 -9.00 -20.01 -18.52
N ALA A 254 -8.21 -19.16 -17.86
CA ALA A 254 -8.52 -17.72 -17.73
C ALA A 254 -7.55 -16.88 -18.57
N ALA A 255 -7.49 -17.17 -19.87
CA ALA A 255 -6.94 -16.26 -20.86
C ALA A 255 -8.11 -15.51 -21.52
N SER A 256 -8.23 -14.23 -21.22
CA SER A 256 -8.84 -13.23 -22.10
C SER A 256 -8.25 -11.88 -21.75
N GLY A 257 -6.98 -11.75 -22.08
CA GLY A 257 -6.33 -10.46 -22.28
C GLY A 257 -5.49 -10.62 -23.52
N ASP A 258 -6.14 -10.59 -24.69
CA ASP A 258 -5.43 -10.57 -25.96
C ASP A 258 -5.72 -9.28 -26.73
N ALA A 259 -4.76 -8.99 -27.59
CA ALA A 259 -4.51 -7.74 -28.26
C ALA A 259 -5.65 -7.28 -29.19
N GLY A 260 -5.79 -5.96 -29.28
CA GLY A 260 -6.32 -5.20 -30.41
C GLY A 260 -7.57 -5.73 -31.12
N SER A 261 -8.73 -5.13 -30.82
CA SER A 261 -9.72 -4.72 -31.84
C SER A 261 -10.81 -3.88 -31.18
N ASP A 262 -11.32 -2.90 -31.93
CA ASP A 262 -12.42 -2.03 -31.56
C ASP A 262 -13.65 -2.84 -31.14
N VAL A 263 -13.97 -2.81 -29.84
CA VAL A 263 -15.28 -3.25 -29.35
C VAL A 263 -15.81 -2.18 -28.41
N VAL A 264 -16.98 -1.68 -28.76
CA VAL A 264 -17.74 -0.67 -28.00
C VAL A 264 -17.85 -1.14 -26.54
N ALA A 265 -17.20 -0.42 -25.63
CA ALA A 265 -17.10 -0.80 -24.22
C ALA A 265 -18.47 -0.67 -23.52
N THR A 266 -19.15 -1.79 -23.35
CA THR A 266 -20.31 -1.93 -22.48
C THR A 266 -19.86 -1.77 -21.02
N TYR A 267 -20.41 -0.80 -20.29
CA TYR A 267 -20.10 -0.63 -18.86
C TYR A 267 -21.07 -1.47 -18.02
N GLU A 268 -20.52 -2.39 -17.23
CA GLU A 268 -21.24 -3.38 -16.42
C GLU A 268 -22.00 -2.76 -15.22
N THR A 269 -21.52 -1.62 -14.71
CA THR A 269 -22.18 -0.92 -13.59
C THR A 269 -21.73 0.54 -13.48
N THR A 270 -22.28 1.29 -12.53
CA THR A 270 -21.82 2.64 -12.19
C THR A 270 -21.49 2.77 -10.71
N HIS A 271 -20.56 3.67 -10.38
CA HIS A 271 -20.18 3.99 -9.01
C HIS A 271 -20.34 5.49 -8.78
N ARG A 272 -21.14 5.86 -7.78
CA ARG A 272 -21.23 7.26 -7.32
C ARG A 272 -20.09 7.51 -6.33
N VAL A 273 -19.18 8.42 -6.72
CA VAL A 273 -18.02 8.82 -5.93
C VAL A 273 -18.49 9.36 -4.58
N ASN A 274 -18.04 8.73 -3.51
CA ASN A 274 -18.24 9.16 -2.13
C ASN A 274 -17.03 9.94 -1.63
N ARG A 275 -17.20 10.60 -0.49
CA ARG A 275 -16.10 11.31 0.17
C ARG A 275 -14.96 10.33 0.47
N GLY A 276 -13.76 10.65 0.00
CA GLY A 276 -12.56 9.83 0.18
C GLY A 276 -12.36 8.71 -0.85
N ASP A 277 -13.18 8.65 -1.90
CA ASP A 277 -12.90 7.77 -3.03
C ASP A 277 -11.69 8.23 -3.85
N THR A 278 -10.96 7.25 -4.37
CA THR A 278 -9.91 7.43 -5.37
C THR A 278 -10.19 6.48 -6.53
N LEU A 279 -9.73 6.81 -7.73
CA LEU A 279 -9.87 5.89 -8.87
C LEU A 279 -9.27 4.52 -8.57
N TRP A 280 -8.19 4.46 -7.80
CA TRP A 280 -7.57 3.19 -7.41
C TRP A 280 -8.46 2.38 -6.45
N ARG A 281 -9.05 3.01 -5.43
CA ARG A 281 -9.96 2.31 -4.50
C ARG A 281 -11.18 1.77 -5.23
N ILE A 282 -11.70 2.53 -6.18
CA ILE A 282 -12.81 2.13 -7.04
C ILE A 282 -12.35 0.99 -7.97
N ALA A 283 -11.20 1.13 -8.61
CA ALA A 283 -10.63 0.09 -9.48
C ALA A 283 -10.51 -1.25 -8.75
N ASN A 284 -9.90 -1.23 -7.56
CA ASN A 284 -9.70 -2.41 -6.74
C ASN A 284 -11.02 -3.01 -6.25
N ARG A 285 -11.98 -2.16 -5.82
CA ARG A 285 -13.32 -2.59 -5.39
C ARG A 285 -14.05 -3.37 -6.48
N TYR A 286 -13.95 -2.92 -7.73
CA TYR A 286 -14.71 -3.48 -8.84
C TYR A 286 -13.90 -4.46 -9.70
N GLY A 287 -12.67 -4.80 -9.30
CA GLY A 287 -11.81 -5.70 -10.08
C GLY A 287 -11.52 -5.16 -11.48
N THR A 288 -11.22 -3.87 -11.61
CA THR A 288 -10.82 -3.22 -12.86
C THR A 288 -9.53 -2.43 -12.66
N SER A 289 -9.04 -1.73 -13.68
CA SER A 289 -7.86 -0.87 -13.58
C SER A 289 -8.22 0.62 -13.55
N VAL A 290 -7.35 1.44 -12.98
CA VAL A 290 -7.49 2.91 -13.05
C VAL A 290 -7.47 3.39 -14.50
N GLN A 291 -6.67 2.77 -15.36
CA GLN A 291 -6.61 3.09 -16.78
C GLN A 291 -7.95 2.79 -17.47
N GLN A 292 -8.54 1.61 -17.24
CA GLN A 292 -9.84 1.25 -17.79
C GLN A 292 -10.93 2.19 -17.27
N LEU A 293 -10.94 2.48 -15.97
CA LEU A 293 -11.83 3.49 -15.39
C LEU A 293 -11.68 4.85 -16.05
N ARG A 294 -10.45 5.30 -16.31
CA ARG A 294 -10.21 6.58 -16.99
C ARG A 294 -10.70 6.55 -18.43
N GLN A 295 -10.39 5.48 -19.16
CA GLN A 295 -10.74 5.33 -20.56
C GLN A 295 -12.26 5.30 -20.74
N VAL A 296 -12.96 4.48 -19.96
CA VAL A 296 -14.43 4.34 -20.00
C VAL A 296 -15.13 5.64 -19.57
N ASN A 297 -14.49 6.47 -18.73
CA ASN A 297 -15.05 7.75 -18.27
C ASN A 297 -14.44 8.99 -18.95
N GLY A 298 -13.63 8.82 -20.00
CA GLY A 298 -12.97 9.94 -20.70
C GLY A 298 -12.07 10.82 -19.82
N LYS A 299 -11.52 10.30 -18.72
CA LYS A 299 -10.78 11.09 -17.72
C LYS A 299 -9.30 11.21 -18.05
N LYS A 300 -8.82 12.45 -18.17
CA LYS A 300 -7.39 12.79 -18.33
C LYS A 300 -6.61 12.80 -17.01
N THR A 301 -7.31 12.89 -15.87
CA THR A 301 -6.70 12.96 -14.52
C THR A 301 -7.41 12.06 -13.52
N ASP A 302 -6.78 11.84 -12.36
CA ASP A 302 -7.33 11.02 -11.27
C ASP A 302 -8.25 11.79 -10.31
N VAL A 303 -8.54 13.06 -10.62
CA VAL A 303 -9.37 13.92 -9.77
C VAL A 303 -10.81 13.43 -9.81
N LEU A 304 -11.39 13.21 -8.64
CA LEU A 304 -12.78 12.82 -8.44
C LEU A 304 -13.54 13.90 -7.68
N GLN A 305 -14.77 14.19 -8.11
CA GLN A 305 -15.68 15.06 -7.39
C GLN A 305 -16.69 14.20 -6.62
N VAL A 306 -16.97 14.56 -5.35
CA VAL A 306 -17.99 13.86 -4.58
C VAL A 306 -19.34 13.99 -5.29
N GLY A 307 -20.04 12.87 -5.46
CA GLY A 307 -21.28 12.79 -6.22
C GLY A 307 -21.11 12.52 -7.72
N GLN A 308 -19.88 12.57 -8.26
CA GLN A 308 -19.59 12.18 -9.64
C GLN A 308 -19.95 10.71 -9.84
N VAL A 309 -20.61 10.37 -10.96
CA VAL A 309 -20.90 8.97 -11.31
C VAL A 309 -19.85 8.48 -12.31
N LEU A 310 -19.22 7.35 -12.02
CA LEU A 310 -18.25 6.68 -12.88
C LEU A 310 -18.86 5.41 -13.48
N LYS A 311 -18.73 5.24 -14.79
CA LYS A 311 -18.97 3.99 -15.50
C LYS A 311 -17.86 2.99 -15.17
N ILE A 312 -18.24 1.76 -14.84
CA ILE A 312 -17.34 0.69 -14.42
C ILE A 312 -17.44 -0.46 -15.43
N SER A 313 -16.30 -0.86 -15.98
CA SER A 313 -16.17 -2.09 -16.78
C SER A 313 -15.39 -3.11 -15.97
N LYS A 314 -15.93 -4.32 -15.82
CA LYS A 314 -15.12 -5.46 -15.36
C LYS A 314 -14.15 -5.85 -16.48
N GLY A 315 -12.96 -6.31 -16.11
CA GLY A 315 -11.91 -6.76 -17.02
C GLY A 315 -11.08 -7.83 -16.36
#